data_AF-A0A2K1R7X6-F1
#
_entry.id   AF-A0A2K1R7X6-F1
#
_cell.length_a   1.000
_cell.length_b   1.000
_cell.length_c   1.000
_cell.angle_alpha   90.00
_cell.angle_beta   90.00
_cell.angle_gamma   90.00
#
_symmetry.space_group_name_H-M   'P 1'
#
loop_
_entity.id
_entity.type
_entity.pdbx_description
1 polymer ?
#
loop_
_entity_poly.entity_id
_entity_poly.type
_entity_poly.pdbx_seq_one_letter_code
_entity_poly.pdbx_strand_id
1 'polypeptide(L)'
;MASGLPFRHPAQGFNASQQLIKSDRGSMLTMSDDNVMMKQIVGTHAPDGREVDVKPLLHLVEDILKRATQQIDTSLTTSQAHAELEDKTHQVNFVSMLDALSYTIDRISCEIAYKSLDGTDAHATTVSLFNMLPSYSWDAKLVLTLAAFALNYGEFWLLAQIYSSNQLAKSMAILRQLPSIMEHSGPLKPRFDAINNLIKVMMDVARFVVEFKDLPPAYISNEVPALSTAMAHIPTAVYWTMRSVVACAAQITSLT
;
A
#
# COMPACT_ATOMS: atom_id res chain seq x y z
N MET A 1 6.43 -59.80 38.50
CA MET A 1 5.75 -59.63 37.20
C MET A 1 4.29 -59.29 37.46
N ALA A 2 3.76 -58.29 36.74
CA ALA A 2 2.35 -58.05 36.39
C ALA A 2 1.23 -57.92 37.45
N SER A 3 0.27 -57.03 37.11
CA SER A 3 -1.14 -56.99 37.55
C SER A 3 -1.47 -56.56 38.99
N GLY A 4 -2.52 -55.77 39.26
CA GLY A 4 -3.45 -55.08 38.36
C GLY A 4 -4.54 -54.28 39.11
N LEU A 5 -5.02 -53.19 38.51
CA LEU A 5 -6.20 -52.38 38.89
C LEU A 5 -7.51 -53.20 38.68
N PRO A 6 -8.66 -52.88 39.33
CA PRO A 6 -9.44 -51.64 39.13
C PRO A 6 -9.97 -51.03 40.47
N PHE A 7 -10.87 -50.03 40.58
CA PHE A 7 -11.83 -49.47 39.60
C PHE A 7 -12.16 -47.96 39.83
N ARG A 8 -13.43 -47.56 39.65
CA ARG A 8 -14.10 -46.23 39.74
C ARG A 8 -15.48 -46.44 40.40
N HIS A 9 -16.32 -45.49 40.81
CA HIS A 9 -16.60 -44.07 40.43
C HIS A 9 -17.28 -43.38 41.67
N PRO A 10 -17.80 -42.13 41.67
CA PRO A 10 -18.37 -41.27 40.60
C PRO A 10 -17.36 -40.20 40.12
N ALA A 11 -17.65 -39.04 39.51
CA ALA A 11 -18.92 -38.35 39.18
C ALA A 11 -18.80 -37.51 37.88
N GLN A 12 -19.79 -36.65 37.62
CA GLN A 12 -19.77 -35.59 36.59
C GLN A 12 -20.05 -34.22 37.21
N GLY A 13 -19.59 -33.16 36.54
CA GLY A 13 -20.15 -31.81 36.71
C GLY A 13 -19.17 -30.66 36.48
N PHE A 14 -18.87 -30.30 35.22
CA PHE A 14 -18.25 -29.00 34.90
C PHE A 14 -18.67 -28.42 33.54
N ASN A 15 -19.54 -27.40 33.61
CA ASN A 15 -19.60 -26.18 32.80
C ASN A 15 -19.24 -26.21 31.31
N ALA A 16 -20.25 -26.34 30.44
CA ALA A 16 -20.16 -25.93 29.03
C ALA A 16 -20.31 -24.40 28.81
N SER A 17 -20.70 -23.64 29.84
CA SER A 17 -21.17 -22.25 29.73
C SER A 17 -20.06 -21.18 29.69
N GLN A 18 -18.77 -21.55 29.86
CA GLN A 18 -17.68 -20.58 30.02
C GLN A 18 -16.87 -20.27 28.75
N GLN A 19 -17.11 -20.93 27.63
CA GLN A 19 -16.33 -20.72 26.40
C GLN A 19 -16.83 -19.58 25.50
N LEU A 20 -18.08 -19.14 25.64
CA LEU A 20 -18.69 -18.12 24.76
C LEU A 20 -18.33 -16.65 25.10
N ILE A 21 -17.75 -16.37 26.28
CA ILE A 21 -17.49 -14.98 26.73
C ILE A 21 -16.08 -14.49 26.33
N LYS A 22 -15.23 -15.37 25.77
CA LYS A 22 -13.80 -15.08 25.57
C LYS A 22 -13.41 -14.51 24.19
N SER A 23 -14.27 -14.64 23.18
CA SER A 23 -14.05 -14.04 21.84
C SER A 23 -14.45 -12.56 21.80
N ASP A 24 -15.57 -12.22 22.44
CA ASP A 24 -16.22 -10.92 22.31
C ASP A 24 -15.38 -9.75 22.88
N ARG A 25 -14.67 -9.99 24.00
CA ARG A 25 -13.76 -9.00 24.59
C ARG A 25 -12.56 -8.66 23.71
N GLY A 26 -12.09 -9.59 22.86
CA GLY A 26 -11.03 -9.30 21.89
C GLY A 26 -11.54 -8.37 20.79
N SER A 27 -12.72 -8.67 20.25
CA SER A 27 -13.40 -7.88 19.20
C SER A 27 -13.73 -6.45 19.66
N MET A 28 -14.20 -6.30 20.91
CA MET A 28 -14.59 -5.00 21.46
C MET A 28 -13.39 -4.06 21.69
N LEU A 29 -12.23 -4.60 22.07
CA LEU A 29 -11.00 -3.80 22.24
C LEU A 29 -10.46 -3.33 20.89
N THR A 30 -10.37 -4.22 19.89
CA THR A 30 -9.93 -3.85 18.54
C THR A 30 -10.82 -2.79 17.89
N MET A 31 -12.15 -2.90 18.02
CA MET A 31 -13.10 -1.90 17.52
C MET A 31 -12.97 -0.54 18.20
N SER A 32 -12.59 -0.52 19.50
CA SER A 32 -12.33 0.71 20.24
C SER A 32 -11.05 1.39 19.77
N ASP A 33 -9.98 0.62 19.62
CA ASP A 33 -8.66 1.12 19.21
C ASP A 33 -8.67 1.61 17.75
N ASP A 34 -9.34 0.89 16.84
CA ASP A 34 -9.55 1.32 15.45
C ASP A 34 -10.32 2.66 15.37
N ASN A 35 -11.29 2.90 16.27
CA ASN A 35 -12.03 4.17 16.34
C ASN A 35 -11.15 5.32 16.88
N VAL A 36 -10.29 5.07 17.87
CA VAL A 36 -9.34 6.07 18.37
C VAL A 36 -8.29 6.40 17.29
N MET A 37 -7.75 5.38 16.63
CA MET A 37 -6.79 5.52 15.54
C MET A 37 -7.39 6.26 14.34
N MET A 38 -8.60 5.90 13.90
CA MET A 38 -9.25 6.58 12.79
C MET A 38 -9.57 8.05 13.13
N LYS A 39 -9.95 8.36 14.37
CA LYS A 39 -10.11 9.75 14.84
C LYS A 39 -8.81 10.55 14.77
N GLN A 40 -7.68 9.96 15.14
CA GLN A 40 -6.37 10.61 15.00
C GLN A 40 -6.07 10.91 13.53
N ILE A 41 -6.29 9.95 12.63
CA ILE A 41 -6.05 10.11 11.19
C ILE A 41 -6.97 11.18 10.59
N VAL A 42 -8.29 11.17 10.88
CA VAL A 42 -9.21 12.23 10.46
C VAL A 42 -8.81 13.59 11.05
N GLY A 43 -8.30 13.63 12.29
CA GLY A 43 -7.81 14.85 12.93
C GLY A 43 -6.60 15.52 12.24
N THR A 44 -5.87 14.78 11.39
CA THR A 44 -4.80 15.36 10.55
C THR A 44 -5.31 16.00 9.25
N HIS A 45 -6.59 15.78 8.90
CA HIS A 45 -7.14 16.20 7.61
C HIS A 45 -7.60 17.67 7.66
N ALA A 46 -6.80 18.56 7.09
CA ALA A 46 -7.03 20.00 7.06
C ALA A 46 -6.82 20.55 5.64
N PRO A 47 -7.72 20.24 4.68
CA PRO A 47 -7.57 20.63 3.28
C PRO A 47 -7.64 22.15 3.11
N ASP A 48 -6.77 22.69 2.26
CA ASP A 48 -6.66 24.14 2.02
C ASP A 48 -7.49 24.64 0.83
N GLY A 49 -8.32 23.77 0.25
CA GLY A 49 -9.17 24.06 -0.91
C GLY A 49 -8.46 23.92 -2.26
N ARG A 50 -7.16 23.61 -2.30
CA ARG A 50 -6.48 23.27 -3.56
C ARG A 50 -6.84 21.86 -3.99
N GLU A 51 -7.29 21.72 -5.22
CA GLU A 51 -7.47 20.42 -5.86
C GLU A 51 -6.28 20.08 -6.75
N VAL A 52 -5.91 18.80 -6.75
CA VAL A 52 -4.91 18.21 -7.65
C VAL A 52 -5.66 17.24 -8.56
N ASP A 53 -5.46 17.33 -9.87
CA ASP A 53 -5.91 16.27 -10.78
C ASP A 53 -4.95 15.08 -10.65
N VAL A 54 -5.35 14.10 -9.85
CA VAL A 54 -4.51 12.95 -9.52
C VAL A 54 -4.53 11.87 -10.61
N LYS A 55 -5.41 11.95 -11.62
CA LYS A 55 -5.57 10.89 -12.63
C LYS A 55 -4.32 10.66 -13.48
N PRO A 56 -3.66 11.68 -14.06
CA PRO A 56 -2.46 11.46 -14.87
C PRO A 56 -1.33 10.82 -14.05
N LEU A 57 -1.21 11.21 -12.78
CA LEU A 57 -0.24 10.62 -11.85
C LEU A 57 -0.61 9.17 -11.51
N LEU A 58 -1.88 8.86 -11.25
CA LEU A 58 -2.34 7.50 -10.97
C LEU A 58 -2.11 6.56 -12.17
N HIS A 59 -2.33 7.02 -13.42
CA HIS A 59 -2.03 6.23 -14.62
C HIS A 59 -0.53 5.94 -14.76
N LEU A 60 0.35 6.91 -14.49
CA LEU A 60 1.81 6.70 -14.49
C LEU A 60 2.22 5.66 -13.43
N VAL A 61 1.63 5.77 -12.23
CA VAL A 61 1.84 4.81 -11.13
C VAL A 61 1.38 3.41 -11.51
N GLU A 62 0.22 3.28 -12.15
CA GLU A 62 -0.30 2.00 -12.63
C GLU A 62 0.63 1.35 -13.66
N ASP A 63 1.15 2.12 -14.62
CA ASP A 63 2.10 1.61 -15.63
C ASP A 63 3.42 1.13 -15.00
N ILE A 64 4.01 1.90 -14.08
CA ILE A 64 5.23 1.52 -13.36
C ILE A 64 5.02 0.21 -12.57
N LEU A 65 3.98 0.15 -11.74
CA LEU A 65 3.72 -1.01 -10.88
C LEU A 65 3.33 -2.25 -11.70
N LYS A 66 2.62 -2.08 -12.81
CA LYS A 66 2.29 -3.16 -13.76
C LYS A 66 3.54 -3.72 -14.44
N ARG A 67 4.48 -2.89 -14.88
CA ARG A 67 5.75 -3.36 -15.49
C ARG A 67 6.66 -4.03 -14.47
N ALA A 68 6.71 -3.53 -13.23
CA ALA A 68 7.50 -4.12 -12.17
C ALA A 68 6.95 -5.50 -11.71
N THR A 69 5.63 -5.68 -11.68
CA THR A 69 4.99 -6.95 -11.23
C THR A 69 4.96 -8.06 -12.29
N GLN A 70 5.10 -7.75 -13.58
CA GLN A 70 4.88 -8.71 -14.68
C GLN A 70 6.02 -9.73 -14.93
N GLN A 71 7.18 -9.60 -14.30
CA GLN A 71 8.40 -10.35 -14.70
C GLN A 71 8.92 -11.42 -13.73
N ILE A 72 8.04 -12.11 -13.00
CA ILE A 72 8.45 -13.36 -12.33
C ILE A 72 8.66 -14.53 -13.33
N ASP A 73 8.01 -14.51 -14.51
CA ASP A 73 8.04 -15.66 -15.44
C ASP A 73 8.41 -15.35 -16.92
N THR A 74 8.76 -14.10 -17.30
CA THR A 74 9.05 -13.77 -18.73
C THR A 74 10.41 -13.14 -18.98
N SER A 75 11.33 -13.93 -19.55
CA SER A 75 12.57 -13.44 -20.16
C SER A 75 12.28 -12.50 -21.34
N LEU A 76 12.93 -11.33 -21.33
CA LEU A 76 13.26 -10.49 -22.50
C LEU A 76 12.28 -10.56 -23.71
N THR A 77 11.09 -10.01 -23.58
CA THR A 77 10.31 -9.55 -24.74
C THR A 77 10.14 -8.04 -24.68
N THR A 78 10.81 -7.35 -25.60
CA THR A 78 10.82 -5.89 -25.72
C THR A 78 9.45 -5.37 -26.16
N SER A 79 8.54 -5.19 -25.20
CA SER A 79 7.25 -4.52 -25.43
C SER A 79 7.48 -3.03 -25.65
N GLN A 80 7.89 -2.65 -26.86
CA GLN A 80 7.74 -1.30 -27.40
C GLN A 80 6.24 -0.99 -27.52
N ALA A 81 5.63 -0.61 -26.42
CA ALA A 81 4.32 0.01 -26.40
C ALA A 81 4.45 1.42 -26.99
N HIS A 82 4.29 1.51 -28.31
CA HIS A 82 4.19 2.78 -29.01
C HIS A 82 2.81 3.39 -28.71
N ALA A 83 2.73 4.24 -27.68
CA ALA A 83 1.65 5.19 -27.50
C ALA A 83 2.17 6.54 -28.02
N GLU A 84 1.89 6.88 -29.28
CA GLU A 84 0.68 7.60 -29.68
C GLU A 84 0.66 9.04 -29.18
N LEU A 85 0.48 9.94 -30.14
CA LEU A 85 0.63 11.39 -30.08
C LEU A 85 -0.24 12.02 -28.97
N GLU A 86 0.28 12.06 -27.75
CA GLU A 86 -0.30 12.85 -26.67
C GLU A 86 -0.23 14.34 -27.00
N ASP A 87 -1.33 15.07 -26.82
CA ASP A 87 -1.37 16.50 -27.12
C ASP A 87 -0.33 17.23 -26.26
N LYS A 88 0.55 18.01 -26.92
CA LYS A 88 1.65 18.73 -26.29
C LYS A 88 1.18 19.62 -25.14
N THR A 89 -0.06 20.12 -25.20
CA THR A 89 -0.67 20.94 -24.13
C THR A 89 -0.92 20.13 -22.86
N HIS A 90 -1.50 18.94 -23.00
CA HIS A 90 -1.78 18.02 -21.88
C HIS A 90 -0.47 17.53 -21.25
N GLN A 91 0.53 17.22 -22.08
CA GLN A 91 1.85 16.80 -21.61
C GLN A 91 2.60 17.92 -20.85
N VAL A 92 2.54 19.18 -21.31
CA VAL A 92 3.12 20.33 -20.59
C VAL A 92 2.43 20.54 -19.23
N ASN A 93 1.10 20.50 -19.19
CA ASN A 93 0.35 20.63 -17.93
C ASN A 93 0.71 19.52 -16.94
N PHE A 94 0.85 18.28 -17.41
CA PHE A 94 1.27 17.15 -16.59
C PHE A 94 2.69 17.34 -16.02
N VAL A 95 3.65 17.79 -16.85
CA VAL A 95 5.02 18.08 -16.40
C VAL A 95 5.05 19.18 -15.33
N SER A 96 4.28 20.27 -15.50
CA SER A 96 4.18 21.33 -14.48
C SER A 96 3.53 20.85 -13.18
N MET A 97 2.57 19.93 -13.25
CA MET A 97 1.99 19.29 -12.06
C MET A 97 3.02 18.38 -11.36
N LEU A 98 3.76 17.58 -12.11
CA LEU A 98 4.83 16.75 -11.56
C LEU A 98 5.92 17.59 -10.88
N ASP A 99 6.33 18.71 -11.48
CA ASP A 99 7.31 19.63 -10.90
C ASP A 99 6.84 20.15 -9.53
N ALA A 100 5.59 20.63 -9.45
CA ALA A 100 4.97 21.10 -8.21
C ALA A 100 4.82 20.02 -7.12
N LEU A 101 4.63 18.74 -7.51
CA LEU A 101 4.46 17.61 -6.58
C LEU A 101 5.77 16.88 -6.28
N SER A 102 6.83 17.07 -7.07
CA SER A 102 8.10 16.32 -7.03
C SER A 102 8.71 16.25 -5.63
N TYR A 103 8.88 17.40 -4.98
CA TYR A 103 9.38 17.53 -3.61
C TYR A 103 8.51 16.81 -2.58
N THR A 104 7.19 16.76 -2.80
CA THR A 104 6.26 16.04 -1.90
C THR A 104 6.42 14.53 -2.07
N ILE A 105 6.50 14.05 -3.32
CA ILE A 105 6.70 12.63 -3.66
C ILE A 105 8.06 12.13 -3.12
N ASP A 106 9.13 12.89 -3.35
CA ASP A 106 10.48 12.59 -2.86
C ASP A 106 10.54 12.50 -1.32
N ARG A 107 9.90 13.44 -0.62
CA ARG A 107 9.81 13.40 0.84
C ARG A 107 9.05 12.19 1.36
N ILE A 108 7.93 11.82 0.75
CA ILE A 108 7.20 10.59 1.12
C ILE A 108 8.08 9.37 0.85
N SER A 109 8.79 9.34 -0.28
CA SER A 109 9.70 8.26 -0.67
C SER A 109 10.79 8.04 0.38
N CYS A 110 11.47 9.13 0.79
CA CYS A 110 12.48 9.10 1.84
C CYS A 110 11.90 8.65 3.20
N GLU A 111 10.73 9.16 3.59
CA GLU A 111 10.08 8.79 4.86
C GLU A 111 9.73 7.29 4.91
N ILE A 112 9.18 6.75 3.81
CA ILE A 112 8.87 5.32 3.66
C ILE A 112 10.16 4.49 3.74
N ALA A 113 11.19 4.85 2.96
CA ALA A 113 12.45 4.11 2.89
C ALA A 113 13.20 4.11 4.23
N TYR A 114 13.30 5.26 4.88
CA TYR A 114 14.02 5.42 6.15
C TYR A 114 13.33 4.63 7.28
N LYS A 115 12.01 4.78 7.44
CA LYS A 115 11.27 4.09 8.52
C LYS A 115 11.10 2.59 8.30
N SER A 116 11.25 2.12 7.06
CA SER A 116 11.36 0.69 6.72
C SER A 116 12.66 0.06 7.21
N LEU A 117 13.76 0.83 7.30
CA LEU A 117 15.05 0.38 7.83
C LEU A 117 15.06 0.37 9.37
N ASP A 118 14.51 1.40 10.00
CA ASP A 118 14.48 1.55 11.47
C ASP A 118 13.54 0.56 12.18
N GLY A 119 12.83 -0.30 11.45
CA GLY A 119 11.83 -1.22 12.02
C GLY A 119 10.66 -0.51 12.70
N THR A 120 10.38 0.74 12.31
CA THR A 120 9.35 1.58 12.92
C THR A 120 7.96 0.99 12.65
N ASP A 121 7.06 1.04 13.65
CA ASP A 121 5.69 0.58 13.50
C ASP A 121 5.01 1.19 12.26
N ALA A 122 4.37 0.32 11.46
CA ALA A 122 3.71 0.71 10.23
C ALA A 122 2.58 1.72 10.46
N HIS A 123 1.89 1.70 11.61
CA HIS A 123 0.90 2.73 11.93
C HIS A 123 1.58 4.09 12.23
N ALA A 124 2.63 4.13 13.04
CA ALA A 124 3.40 5.35 13.31
C ALA A 124 3.98 5.99 12.03
N THR A 125 4.52 5.19 11.11
CA THR A 125 4.95 5.68 9.78
C THR A 125 3.78 6.21 8.97
N THR A 126 2.65 5.50 8.94
CA THR A 126 1.43 5.95 8.24
C THR A 126 0.91 7.28 8.78
N VAL A 127 0.85 7.44 10.11
CA VAL A 127 0.50 8.71 10.78
C VAL A 127 1.46 9.83 10.37
N SER A 128 2.76 9.54 10.23
CA SER A 128 3.75 10.52 9.76
C SER A 128 3.41 11.02 8.35
N LEU A 129 3.07 10.11 7.42
CA LEU A 129 2.65 10.45 6.06
C LEU A 129 1.39 11.33 6.03
N PHE A 130 0.40 11.03 6.88
CA PHE A 130 -0.79 11.88 7.02
C PHE A 130 -0.46 13.30 7.51
N ASN A 131 0.47 13.44 8.46
CA ASN A 131 0.96 14.73 8.94
C ASN A 131 1.87 15.47 7.93
N MET A 132 2.45 14.78 6.94
CA MET A 132 3.14 15.42 5.80
C MET A 132 2.17 15.97 4.76
N LEU A 133 0.93 15.46 4.71
CA LEU A 133 -0.04 15.74 3.66
C LEU A 133 -1.36 16.38 4.14
N PRO A 134 -1.41 17.20 5.21
CA PRO A 134 -2.66 17.62 5.85
C PRO A 134 -3.60 18.36 4.89
N SER A 135 -3.03 19.22 4.04
CA SER A 135 -3.71 20.08 3.06
C SER A 135 -4.28 19.38 1.83
N TYR A 136 -3.84 18.16 1.53
CA TYR A 136 -4.28 17.42 0.35
C TYR A 136 -5.65 16.74 0.58
N SER A 137 -6.44 16.56 -0.48
CA SER A 137 -7.64 15.72 -0.45
C SER A 137 -7.29 14.23 -0.23
N TRP A 138 -8.28 13.40 0.11
CA TRP A 138 -8.04 11.97 0.45
C TRP A 138 -7.48 11.15 -0.72
N ASP A 139 -7.98 11.40 -1.92
CA ASP A 139 -7.45 10.88 -3.19
C ASP A 139 -6.00 11.32 -3.43
N ALA A 140 -5.67 12.61 -3.24
CA ALA A 140 -4.31 13.11 -3.41
C ALA A 140 -3.33 12.55 -2.37
N LYS A 141 -3.74 12.44 -1.10
CA LYS A 141 -2.97 11.75 -0.06
C LYS A 141 -2.59 10.32 -0.49
N LEU A 142 -3.56 9.58 -1.04
CA LEU A 142 -3.36 8.20 -1.50
C LEU A 142 -2.45 8.13 -2.72
N VAL A 143 -2.74 8.89 -3.79
CA VAL A 143 -2.00 8.82 -5.05
C VAL A 143 -0.55 9.30 -4.90
N LEU A 144 -0.29 10.34 -4.10
CA LEU A 144 1.08 10.77 -3.79
C LEU A 144 1.87 9.68 -3.04
N THR A 145 1.22 8.96 -2.13
CA THR A 145 1.83 7.85 -1.38
C THR A 145 2.14 6.66 -2.30
N LEU A 146 1.23 6.32 -3.22
CA LEU A 146 1.46 5.28 -4.22
C LEU A 146 2.53 5.69 -5.24
N ALA A 147 2.64 6.97 -5.61
CA ALA A 147 3.70 7.47 -6.48
C ALA A 147 5.09 7.31 -5.85
N ALA A 148 5.25 7.71 -4.59
CA ALA A 148 6.48 7.52 -3.84
C ALA A 148 6.84 6.02 -3.67
N PHE A 149 5.85 5.16 -3.46
CA PHE A 149 6.07 3.71 -3.44
C PHE A 149 6.48 3.16 -4.81
N ALA A 150 5.84 3.60 -5.89
CA ALA A 150 6.13 3.17 -7.25
C ALA A 150 7.55 3.55 -7.70
N LEU A 151 8.10 4.68 -7.23
CA LEU A 151 9.52 5.02 -7.44
C LEU A 151 10.44 3.98 -6.79
N ASN A 152 10.27 3.69 -5.49
CA ASN A 152 11.12 2.73 -4.77
C ASN A 152 11.00 1.30 -5.33
N TYR A 153 9.77 0.83 -5.54
CA TYR A 153 9.49 -0.51 -6.07
C TYR A 153 9.93 -0.65 -7.53
N GLY A 154 9.69 0.39 -8.33
CA GLY A 154 10.11 0.46 -9.73
C GLY A 154 11.63 0.48 -9.89
N GLU A 155 12.37 1.25 -9.08
CA GLU A 155 13.84 1.26 -9.08
C GLU A 155 14.40 -0.14 -8.77
N PHE A 156 13.88 -0.79 -7.72
CA PHE A 156 14.30 -2.14 -7.33
C PHE A 156 14.10 -3.16 -8.46
N TRP A 157 12.91 -3.21 -9.06
CA TRP A 157 12.63 -4.18 -10.13
C TRP A 157 13.31 -3.83 -11.44
N LEU A 158 13.44 -2.55 -11.81
CA LEU A 158 14.21 -2.13 -12.98
C LEU A 158 15.68 -2.57 -12.83
N LEU A 159 16.28 -2.38 -11.66
CA LEU A 159 17.62 -2.84 -11.35
C LEU A 159 17.74 -4.36 -11.49
N ALA A 160 16.78 -5.12 -10.94
CA ALA A 160 16.70 -6.58 -11.05
C ALA A 160 16.53 -7.08 -12.50
N GLN A 161 15.92 -6.29 -13.38
CA GLN A 161 15.74 -6.62 -14.79
C GLN A 161 17.03 -6.40 -15.61
N ILE A 162 17.80 -5.32 -15.32
CA ILE A 162 18.90 -4.89 -16.19
C ILE A 162 20.32 -5.16 -15.64
N TYR A 163 20.49 -5.60 -14.39
CA TYR A 163 21.83 -5.84 -13.80
C TYR A 163 22.68 -6.88 -14.55
N SER A 164 22.05 -7.79 -15.28
CA SER A 164 22.72 -8.83 -16.08
C SER A 164 23.25 -8.32 -17.43
N SER A 165 22.68 -7.23 -17.96
CA SER A 165 22.97 -6.67 -19.28
C SER A 165 23.68 -5.30 -19.25
N ASN A 166 23.64 -4.60 -18.12
CA ASN A 166 24.21 -3.25 -17.96
C ASN A 166 25.25 -3.20 -16.82
N GLN A 167 26.47 -2.70 -17.09
CA GLN A 167 27.57 -2.67 -16.12
C GLN A 167 27.38 -1.66 -14.97
N LEU A 168 26.71 -0.53 -15.22
CA LEU A 168 26.35 0.43 -14.17
C LEU A 168 25.33 -0.20 -13.22
N ALA A 169 24.29 -0.82 -13.79
CA ALA A 169 23.30 -1.55 -13.03
C ALA A 169 23.92 -2.73 -12.25
N LYS A 170 24.89 -3.45 -12.82
CA LYS A 170 25.63 -4.49 -12.12
C LYS A 170 26.37 -3.96 -10.89
N SER A 171 27.04 -2.81 -11.02
CA SER A 171 27.71 -2.14 -9.89
C SER A 171 26.72 -1.70 -8.81
N MET A 172 25.58 -1.12 -9.20
CA MET A 172 24.51 -0.73 -8.27
C MET A 172 23.87 -1.94 -7.57
N ALA A 173 23.64 -3.03 -8.31
CA ALA A 173 23.07 -4.28 -7.78
C ALA A 173 23.99 -4.93 -6.74
N ILE A 174 25.30 -4.86 -6.91
CA ILE A 174 26.28 -5.33 -5.90
C ILE A 174 26.16 -4.52 -4.61
N LEU A 175 26.08 -3.17 -4.69
CA LEU A 175 25.89 -2.31 -3.52
C LEU A 175 24.54 -2.55 -2.83
N ARG A 176 23.50 -2.90 -3.58
CA ARG A 176 22.17 -3.29 -3.09
C ARG A 176 22.04 -4.79 -2.75
N GLN A 177 23.15 -5.56 -2.71
CA GLN A 177 23.18 -7.01 -2.45
C GLN A 177 22.23 -7.89 -3.33
N LEU A 178 21.68 -7.32 -4.40
CA LEU A 178 20.58 -7.87 -5.19
C LEU A 178 20.89 -9.26 -5.82
N PRO A 179 22.11 -9.56 -6.30
CA PRO A 179 22.44 -10.90 -6.80
C PRO A 179 22.19 -12.00 -5.76
N SER A 180 22.54 -11.77 -4.49
CA SER A 180 22.32 -12.73 -3.40
C SER A 180 20.83 -13.01 -3.16
N ILE A 181 19.98 -11.98 -3.30
CA ILE A 181 18.51 -12.09 -3.19
C ILE A 181 17.96 -12.93 -4.35
N MET A 182 18.43 -12.66 -5.57
CA MET A 182 17.95 -13.33 -6.79
C MET A 182 18.41 -14.79 -6.87
N GLU A 183 19.62 -15.11 -6.43
CA GLU A 183 20.10 -16.50 -6.29
C GLU A 183 19.26 -17.32 -5.30
N HIS A 184 18.71 -16.68 -4.26
CA HIS A 184 17.83 -17.30 -3.26
C HIS A 184 16.34 -16.98 -3.48
N SER A 185 15.94 -16.60 -4.70
CA SER A 185 14.59 -16.13 -5.00
C SER A 185 13.49 -17.19 -4.89
N GLY A 186 13.81 -18.48 -5.05
CA GLY A 186 12.83 -19.59 -5.02
C GLY A 186 11.96 -19.60 -3.75
N PRO A 187 12.55 -19.67 -2.53
CA PRO A 187 11.83 -19.51 -1.26
C PRO A 187 11.12 -18.17 -1.06
N LEU A 188 11.50 -17.14 -1.81
CA LEU A 188 10.92 -15.78 -1.72
C LEU A 188 9.73 -15.58 -2.68
N LYS A 189 9.56 -16.42 -3.71
CA LYS A 189 8.44 -16.31 -4.69
C LYS A 189 7.06 -16.13 -4.03
N PRO A 190 6.66 -16.90 -2.99
CA PRO A 190 5.37 -16.68 -2.30
C PRO A 190 5.23 -15.32 -1.62
N ARG A 191 6.35 -14.69 -1.19
CA ARG A 191 6.33 -13.33 -0.62
C ARG A 191 6.17 -12.29 -1.71
N PHE A 192 6.88 -12.43 -2.83
CA PHE A 192 6.71 -11.56 -3.99
C PHE A 192 5.29 -11.66 -4.55
N ASP A 193 4.73 -12.87 -4.70
CA ASP A 193 3.35 -13.08 -5.13
C ASP A 193 2.34 -12.40 -4.19
N ALA A 194 2.55 -12.48 -2.87
CA ALA A 194 1.72 -11.79 -1.88
C ALA A 194 1.81 -10.25 -1.99
N ILE A 195 3.02 -9.71 -2.18
CA ILE A 195 3.25 -8.27 -2.42
C ILE A 195 2.56 -7.83 -3.72
N ASN A 196 2.71 -8.57 -4.81
CA ASN A 196 2.13 -8.24 -6.11
C ASN A 196 0.60 -8.26 -6.08
N ASN A 197 0.00 -9.22 -5.38
CA ASN A 197 -1.44 -9.27 -5.13
C ASN A 197 -1.91 -8.09 -4.27
N LEU A 198 -1.16 -7.71 -3.23
CA LEU A 198 -1.50 -6.54 -2.42
C LEU A 198 -1.38 -5.24 -3.22
N ILE A 199 -0.35 -5.07 -4.04
CA ILE A 199 -0.20 -3.94 -4.98
C ILE A 199 -1.43 -3.82 -5.88
N LYS A 200 -1.89 -4.93 -6.47
CA LYS A 200 -3.11 -4.93 -7.28
C LYS A 200 -4.33 -4.43 -6.50
N VAL A 201 -4.56 -4.94 -5.29
CA VAL A 201 -5.67 -4.49 -4.42
C VAL A 201 -5.55 -3.01 -4.06
N MET A 202 -4.34 -2.53 -3.76
CA MET A 202 -4.10 -1.11 -3.46
C MET A 202 -4.43 -0.21 -4.67
N MET A 203 -4.09 -0.65 -5.89
CA MET A 203 -4.43 0.06 -7.12
C MET A 203 -5.94 0.06 -7.41
N ASP A 204 -6.64 -1.07 -7.17
CA ASP A 204 -8.09 -1.15 -7.33
C ASP A 204 -8.82 -0.23 -6.32
N VAL A 205 -8.35 -0.15 -5.08
CA VAL A 205 -8.87 0.82 -4.09
C VAL A 205 -8.55 2.27 -4.48
N ALA A 206 -7.35 2.55 -4.99
CA ALA A 206 -6.98 3.89 -5.43
C ALA A 206 -7.84 4.37 -6.61
N ARG A 207 -8.07 3.50 -7.60
CA ARG A 207 -8.98 3.77 -8.72
C ARG A 207 -10.39 4.07 -8.21
N PHE A 208 -10.92 3.25 -7.32
CA PHE A 208 -12.24 3.48 -6.69
C PHE A 208 -12.30 4.83 -5.96
N VAL A 209 -11.30 5.18 -5.12
CA VAL A 209 -11.28 6.45 -4.37
C VAL A 209 -11.25 7.67 -5.30
N VAL A 210 -10.52 7.59 -6.42
CA VAL A 210 -10.46 8.67 -7.43
C VAL A 210 -11.77 8.76 -8.21
N GLU A 211 -12.26 7.67 -8.81
CA GLU A 211 -13.51 7.65 -9.57
C GLU A 211 -14.73 8.05 -8.73
N PHE A 212 -14.75 7.68 -7.45
CA PHE A 212 -15.83 8.03 -6.53
C PHE A 212 -15.90 9.54 -6.22
N LYS A 213 -14.77 10.26 -6.27
CA LYS A 213 -14.73 11.73 -6.15
C LYS A 213 -15.38 12.43 -7.35
N ASP A 214 -15.27 11.84 -8.54
CA ASP A 214 -15.74 12.41 -9.81
C ASP A 214 -17.21 12.11 -10.15
N LEU A 215 -17.95 11.44 -9.26
CA LEU A 215 -19.35 11.13 -9.50
C LEU A 215 -20.15 12.42 -9.78
N PRO A 216 -21.11 12.43 -10.72
CA PRO A 216 -21.79 13.68 -11.07
C PRO A 216 -22.64 14.22 -9.90
N PRO A 217 -22.64 15.54 -9.62
CA PRO A 217 -23.41 16.13 -8.51
C PRO A 217 -24.92 15.81 -8.50
N ALA A 218 -25.50 15.50 -9.66
CA ALA A 218 -26.87 15.03 -9.80
C ALA A 218 -27.16 13.69 -9.06
N TYR A 219 -26.14 12.90 -8.79
CA TYR A 219 -26.19 11.71 -7.93
C TYR A 219 -25.60 11.96 -6.53
N ILE A 220 -25.02 13.13 -6.29
CA ILE A 220 -24.42 13.58 -5.01
C ILE A 220 -25.31 14.63 -4.32
N SER A 221 -26.60 14.33 -4.14
CA SER A 221 -27.28 14.93 -2.99
C SER A 221 -26.78 14.23 -1.73
N ASN A 222 -26.31 15.01 -0.76
CA ASN A 222 -25.90 14.51 0.56
C ASN A 222 -27.07 13.90 1.36
N GLU A 223 -28.29 14.02 0.82
CA GLU A 223 -29.54 13.41 1.29
C GLU A 223 -29.65 11.91 0.94
N VAL A 224 -28.78 11.37 0.06
CA VAL A 224 -28.75 9.94 -0.30
C VAL A 224 -27.93 9.16 0.75
N PRO A 225 -28.54 8.34 1.63
CA PRO A 225 -27.83 7.77 2.78
C PRO A 225 -26.70 6.81 2.39
N ALA A 226 -26.86 6.11 1.26
CA ALA A 226 -25.85 5.18 0.73
C ALA A 226 -24.54 5.90 0.35
N LEU A 227 -24.65 7.11 -0.23
CA LEU A 227 -23.50 7.90 -0.64
C LEU A 227 -22.76 8.50 0.57
N SER A 228 -23.50 9.07 1.52
CA SER A 228 -22.93 9.58 2.77
C SER A 228 -22.18 8.47 3.54
N THR A 229 -22.76 7.26 3.57
CA THR A 229 -22.12 6.06 4.15
C THR A 229 -20.82 5.71 3.40
N ALA A 230 -20.84 5.67 2.07
CA ALA A 230 -19.63 5.41 1.28
C ALA A 230 -18.54 6.48 1.47
N MET A 231 -18.90 7.77 1.51
CA MET A 231 -17.96 8.86 1.82
C MET A 231 -17.31 8.69 3.19
N ALA A 232 -18.05 8.24 4.21
CA ALA A 232 -17.51 7.99 5.55
C ALA A 232 -16.46 6.85 5.57
N HIS A 233 -16.45 5.96 4.58
CA HIS A 233 -15.45 4.90 4.45
C HIS A 233 -14.18 5.31 3.68
N ILE A 234 -14.20 6.41 2.91
CA ILE A 234 -13.03 6.87 2.13
C ILE A 234 -11.79 7.11 3.02
N PRO A 235 -11.87 7.84 4.16
CA PRO A 235 -10.73 8.01 5.06
C PRO A 235 -10.11 6.68 5.54
N THR A 236 -10.97 5.71 5.86
CA THR A 236 -10.57 4.37 6.32
C THR A 236 -9.89 3.59 5.20
N ALA A 237 -10.45 3.60 3.98
CA ALA A 237 -9.86 2.95 2.82
C ALA A 237 -8.47 3.53 2.47
N VAL A 238 -8.34 4.86 2.48
CA VAL A 238 -7.05 5.54 2.25
C VAL A 238 -6.04 5.20 3.34
N TYR A 239 -6.45 5.20 4.61
CA TYR A 239 -5.57 4.81 5.73
C TYR A 239 -5.02 3.38 5.55
N TRP A 240 -5.89 2.39 5.34
CA TRP A 240 -5.44 1.00 5.20
C TRP A 240 -4.55 0.81 3.97
N THR A 241 -4.85 1.48 2.86
CA THR A 241 -4.03 1.41 1.64
C THR A 241 -2.65 2.04 1.84
N MET A 242 -2.56 3.20 2.51
CA MET A 242 -1.27 3.80 2.86
C MET A 242 -0.47 2.94 3.85
N ARG A 243 -1.14 2.28 4.81
CA ARG A 243 -0.49 1.33 5.72
C ARG A 243 0.00 0.08 4.99
N SER A 244 -0.74 -0.40 4.00
CA SER A 244 -0.31 -1.50 3.11
C SER A 244 0.90 -1.12 2.26
N VAL A 245 0.98 0.13 1.76
CA VAL A 245 2.18 0.65 1.09
C VAL A 245 3.41 0.58 2.00
N VAL A 246 3.29 1.07 3.24
CA VAL A 246 4.38 1.02 4.23
C VAL A 246 4.78 -0.43 4.54
N ALA A 247 3.80 -1.34 4.69
CA ALA A 247 4.07 -2.75 4.92
C ALA A 247 4.77 -3.41 3.72
N CYS A 248 4.37 -3.11 2.48
CA CYS A 248 5.06 -3.58 1.27
C CYS A 248 6.51 -3.08 1.23
N ALA A 249 6.74 -1.79 1.47
CA ALA A 249 8.07 -1.19 1.50
C ALA A 249 8.98 -1.88 2.53
N ALA A 250 8.51 -2.03 3.77
CA ALA A 250 9.26 -2.73 4.82
C ALA A 250 9.58 -4.19 4.45
N GLN A 251 8.67 -4.90 3.80
CA GLN A 251 8.94 -6.26 3.31
C GLN A 251 10.02 -6.26 2.23
N ILE A 252 9.99 -5.34 1.26
CA ILE A 252 11.01 -5.22 0.19
C ILE A 252 12.38 -4.88 0.80
N THR A 253 12.43 -3.91 1.71
CA THR A 253 13.64 -3.55 2.46
C THR A 253 14.20 -4.74 3.24
N SER A 254 13.35 -5.56 3.87
CA SER A 254 13.80 -6.76 4.61
C SER A 254 14.42 -7.87 3.75
N LEU A 255 14.35 -7.75 2.42
CA LEU A 255 15.01 -8.66 1.48
C LEU A 255 16.42 -8.19 1.08
N THR A 256 16.80 -6.93 1.39
CA THR A 256 17.99 -6.22 0.88
C THR A 256 19.06 -6.00 1.96
#